data_AF-A0A3E0VRJ9-F1
#
_entry.id   AF-A0A3E0VRJ9-F1
#
_cell.length_a   1.000
_cell.length_b   1.000
_cell.length_c   1.000
_cell.angle_alpha   90.00
_cell.angle_beta   90.00
_cell.angle_gamma   90.00
#
_symmetry.space_group_name_H-M   'P 1'
#
loop_
_entity.id
_entity.type
_entity.pdbx_description
1 polymer ?
#
loop_
_entity_poly.entity_id
_entity_poly.type
_entity_poly.pdbx_seq_one_letter_code
_entity_poly.pdbx_strand_id
1 'polypeptide(L)'
;MVDWHPSRLAQPVEWMLQHPVSPRPFAVIRLIRFPAQKGTVDAWYRVVTWSQKSADRELVGWCLSLEAACEAAWDYFRAMSSWQHAQAATRMHERPGGAPSKPPAHDLLLAYRAAARAVRPSVDSGSEAPAEARPRDPRPVPPPGRSLRNQSPVRPPPVRQPARAR
;
A
#
# COMPACT_ATOMS: atom_id res chain seq x y z
N MET A 1 -37.73 -22.68 0.17
CA MET A 1 -37.21 -21.97 1.37
C MET A 1 -35.84 -21.43 0.98
N VAL A 2 -35.60 -20.12 1.07
CA VAL A 2 -34.29 -19.56 0.65
C VAL A 2 -33.25 -19.97 1.68
N ASP A 3 -32.30 -20.82 1.29
CA ASP A 3 -31.16 -21.23 2.12
C ASP A 3 -30.32 -19.99 2.44
N TRP A 4 -30.54 -19.39 3.60
CA TRP A 4 -29.79 -18.22 4.04
C TRP A 4 -28.40 -18.68 4.50
N HIS A 5 -27.34 -18.03 3.99
CA HIS A 5 -25.96 -18.34 4.37
C HIS A 5 -25.13 -17.05 4.41
N PRO A 6 -24.35 -16.79 5.48
CA PRO A 6 -23.64 -15.52 5.69
C PRO A 6 -22.61 -15.19 4.59
N SER A 7 -22.12 -16.19 3.85
CA SER A 7 -21.25 -15.94 2.69
C SER A 7 -21.91 -15.10 1.59
N ARG A 8 -23.26 -15.06 1.52
CA ARG A 8 -23.99 -14.25 0.54
C ARG A 8 -23.98 -12.75 0.85
N LEU A 9 -23.56 -12.34 2.05
CA LEU A 9 -23.36 -10.94 2.44
C LEU A 9 -21.91 -10.48 2.22
N ALA A 10 -20.98 -11.41 2.01
CA ALA A 10 -19.57 -11.09 1.82
C ALA A 10 -19.33 -10.57 0.40
N GLN A 11 -19.01 -9.28 0.27
CA GLN A 11 -18.45 -8.74 -0.97
C GLN A 11 -16.92 -8.79 -0.89
N PRO A 12 -16.24 -9.64 -1.67
CA PRO A 12 -14.79 -9.64 -1.71
C PRO A 12 -14.31 -8.34 -2.37
N VAL A 13 -13.63 -7.49 -1.60
CA VAL A 13 -12.89 -6.36 -2.16
C VAL A 13 -11.51 -6.87 -2.55
N GLU A 14 -11.35 -7.21 -3.82
CA GLU A 14 -10.13 -7.73 -4.41
C GLU A 14 -9.69 -6.83 -5.57
N TRP A 15 -8.39 -6.53 -5.62
CA TRP A 15 -7.76 -5.88 -6.76
C TRP A 15 -6.76 -6.84 -7.40
N MET A 16 -6.81 -6.97 -8.72
CA MET A 16 -5.80 -7.69 -9.50
C MET A 16 -4.91 -6.69 -10.19
N LEU A 17 -3.60 -6.81 -9.99
CA LEU A 17 -2.62 -5.95 -10.65
C LEU A 17 -2.10 -6.64 -11.90
N GLN A 18 -2.27 -5.98 -13.04
CA GLN A 18 -1.87 -6.46 -14.35
C GLN A 18 -0.78 -5.57 -14.93
N HIS A 19 0.20 -6.18 -15.60
CA HIS A 19 1.20 -5.45 -16.35
C HIS A 19 0.61 -5.12 -17.74
N PRO A 20 0.77 -3.89 -18.29
CA PRO A 20 0.12 -3.50 -19.54
C PRO A 20 0.39 -4.42 -20.74
N VAL A 21 1.58 -5.05 -20.77
CA VAL A 21 2.00 -5.95 -21.85
C VAL A 21 1.79 -7.44 -21.56
N SER A 22 1.30 -7.81 -20.37
CA SER A 22 1.05 -9.21 -20.00
C SER A 22 -0.44 -9.41 -19.73
N PRO A 23 -1.09 -10.40 -20.37
CA PRO A 23 -2.49 -10.71 -20.10
C PRO A 23 -2.69 -11.34 -18.70
N ARG A 24 -1.61 -11.80 -18.05
CA ARG A 24 -1.67 -12.42 -16.72
C ARG A 24 -1.39 -11.38 -15.64
N PRO A 25 -2.22 -11.30 -14.58
CA PRO A 25 -1.92 -10.51 -13.40
C PRO A 25 -0.63 -10.99 -12.73
N PHE A 26 0.06 -10.10 -12.04
CA PHE A 26 1.26 -10.44 -11.27
C PHE A 26 1.01 -10.50 -9.75
N ALA A 27 -0.03 -9.83 -9.27
CA ALA A 27 -0.40 -9.81 -7.86
C ALA A 27 -1.91 -9.65 -7.65
N VAL A 28 -2.35 -10.05 -6.46
CA VAL A 28 -3.71 -9.88 -5.96
C VAL A 28 -3.64 -9.19 -4.60
N ILE A 29 -4.44 -8.14 -4.42
CA ILE A 29 -4.56 -7.41 -3.16
C ILE A 29 -5.97 -7.62 -2.61
N ARG A 30 -6.07 -8.00 -1.33
CA ARG A 30 -7.34 -8.19 -0.63
C ARG A 30 -7.45 -7.26 0.55
N LEU A 31 -8.58 -6.56 0.67
CA LEU A 31 -8.89 -5.79 1.86
C LEU A 31 -9.49 -6.70 2.93
N ILE A 32 -8.93 -6.63 4.12
CA ILE A 32 -9.40 -7.28 5.33
C ILE A 32 -9.70 -6.20 6.36
N ARG A 33 -10.92 -6.20 6.90
CA ARG A 33 -11.35 -5.25 7.92
C ARG A 33 -11.49 -5.99 9.23
N PHE A 34 -10.75 -5.58 10.24
CA PHE A 34 -10.90 -6.08 11.60
C PHE A 34 -11.73 -5.08 12.42
N PRO A 35 -12.72 -5.53 13.22
CA PRO A 35 -13.35 -4.67 14.21
C PRO A 35 -12.30 -4.29 15.26
N ALA A 36 -11.99 -3.00 15.43
CA ALA A 36 -11.11 -2.54 16.49
C ALA A 36 -11.92 -2.11 17.72
N GLN A 37 -11.30 -2.15 18.91
CA GLN A 37 -11.93 -1.64 20.12
C GLN A 37 -12.14 -0.12 19.98
N LYS A 38 -13.37 0.35 20.27
CA LYS A 38 -13.86 1.74 20.15
C LYS A 38 -14.41 2.18 18.78
N GLY A 39 -14.96 1.25 17.99
CA GLY A 39 -15.73 1.63 16.79
C GLY A 39 -14.88 2.10 15.61
N THR A 40 -13.56 1.96 15.71
CA THR A 40 -12.65 2.05 14.58
C THR A 40 -12.59 0.71 13.85
N VAL A 41 -12.33 0.75 12.53
CA VAL A 41 -12.11 -0.45 11.72
C VAL A 41 -10.69 -0.35 11.18
N ASP A 42 -9.85 -1.30 11.56
CA ASP A 42 -8.50 -1.38 11.00
C ASP A 42 -8.59 -2.07 9.64
N ALA A 43 -8.25 -1.32 8.60
CA ALA A 43 -8.19 -1.80 7.23
C ALA A 43 -6.77 -2.31 6.91
N TRP A 44 -6.67 -3.61 6.65
CA TRP A 44 -5.42 -4.27 6.28
C TRP A 44 -5.51 -4.77 4.84
N TYR A 45 -4.45 -4.53 4.08
CA TYR A 45 -4.32 -4.95 2.69
C TYR A 45 -3.35 -6.11 2.62
N ARG A 46 -3.86 -7.30 2.30
CA ARG A 46 -3.06 -8.50 2.10
C ARG A 46 -2.61 -8.57 0.65
N VAL A 47 -1.31 -8.54 0.42
CA VAL A 47 -0.71 -8.66 -0.91
C VAL A 47 -0.22 -10.09 -1.13
N VAL A 48 -0.72 -10.75 -2.17
CA VAL A 48 -0.30 -12.10 -2.55
C VAL A 48 0.09 -12.16 -4.02
N THR A 49 0.92 -13.15 -4.38
CA THR A 49 1.24 -13.43 -5.77
C THR A 49 0.00 -13.89 -6.53
N TRP A 50 -0.01 -13.65 -7.84
CA TRP A 50 -1.06 -14.23 -8.67
C TRP A 50 -0.75 -15.68 -9.03
N SER A 51 -1.75 -16.54 -8.88
CA SER A 51 -1.81 -17.89 -9.44
C SER A 51 -3.27 -18.27 -9.68
N GLN A 52 -3.49 -19.16 -10.66
CA GLN A 52 -4.80 -19.69 -11.01
C GLN A 52 -5.42 -20.42 -9.81
N LYS A 53 -4.63 -21.26 -9.11
CA LYS A 53 -5.06 -21.91 -7.87
C LYS A 53 -4.68 -21.01 -6.70
N SER A 54 -5.63 -20.79 -5.79
CA SER A 54 -5.39 -19.96 -4.60
C SER A 54 -4.33 -20.53 -3.67
N ALA A 55 -4.18 -21.87 -3.63
CA ALA A 55 -3.19 -22.57 -2.81
C ALA A 55 -1.74 -22.30 -3.23
N ASP A 56 -1.52 -21.96 -4.51
CA ASP A 56 -0.18 -21.69 -5.05
C ASP A 56 0.22 -20.22 -4.88
N ARG A 57 -0.65 -19.40 -4.28
CA ARG A 57 -0.37 -17.97 -4.05
C ARG A 57 0.48 -17.81 -2.80
N GLU A 58 1.57 -17.08 -2.94
CA GLU A 58 2.48 -16.78 -1.86
C GLU A 58 2.16 -15.40 -1.27
N LEU A 59 2.32 -15.26 0.05
CA LEU A 59 2.20 -13.96 0.71
C LEU A 59 3.41 -13.09 0.37
N VAL A 60 3.16 -11.88 -0.15
CA VAL A 60 4.18 -10.85 -0.35
C VAL A 60 4.32 -10.01 0.92
N GLY A 61 3.18 -9.62 1.51
CA GLY A 61 3.16 -8.86 2.76
C GLY A 61 1.79 -8.29 3.11
N TRP A 62 1.78 -7.47 4.16
CA TRP A 62 0.62 -6.74 4.65
C TRP A 62 0.89 -5.25 4.65
N CYS A 63 -0.11 -4.45 4.30
CA CYS A 63 -0.01 -3.00 4.28
C CYS A 63 -1.24 -2.35 4.92
N LEU A 64 -1.11 -1.12 5.41
CA LEU A 64 -2.20 -0.36 6.02
C LEU A 64 -2.93 0.55 5.03
N SER A 65 -2.45 0.66 3.80
CA SER A 65 -3.08 1.41 2.71
C SER A 65 -3.02 0.63 1.39
N LEU A 66 -3.98 0.92 0.50
CA LEU A 66 -4.00 0.33 -0.84
C LEU A 66 -2.77 0.76 -1.65
N GLU A 67 -2.35 2.01 -1.51
CA GLU A 67 -1.17 2.55 -2.21
C GLU A 67 0.10 1.78 -1.84
N ALA A 68 0.37 1.60 -0.54
CA ALA A 68 1.50 0.82 -0.07
C ALA A 68 1.42 -0.65 -0.53
N ALA A 69 0.20 -1.20 -0.62
CA ALA A 69 -0.02 -2.54 -1.14
C ALA A 69 0.32 -2.65 -2.65
N CYS A 70 -0.06 -1.65 -3.45
CA CYS A 70 0.30 -1.57 -4.86
C CYS A 70 1.81 -1.41 -5.06
N GLU A 71 2.46 -0.56 -4.27
CA GLU A 71 3.93 -0.41 -4.29
C GLU A 71 4.64 -1.71 -3.94
N ALA A 72 4.22 -2.40 -2.86
CA ALA A 72 4.79 -3.68 -2.46
C ALA A 72 4.62 -4.76 -3.54
N ALA A 73 3.47 -4.80 -4.20
CA ALA A 73 3.22 -5.69 -5.32
C ALA A 73 4.14 -5.39 -6.52
N TRP A 74 4.32 -4.11 -6.84
CA TRP A 74 5.20 -3.67 -7.93
C TRP A 74 6.68 -3.96 -7.64
N ASP A 75 7.14 -3.70 -6.41
CA ASP A 75 8.49 -4.05 -5.98
C ASP A 75 8.73 -5.56 -6.08
N TYR A 76 7.77 -6.37 -5.67
CA TYR A 76 7.85 -7.82 -5.83
C TYR A 76 7.95 -8.22 -7.31
N PHE A 77 7.14 -7.61 -8.20
CA PHE A 77 7.23 -7.88 -9.63
C PHE A 77 8.63 -7.57 -10.18
N ARG A 78 9.23 -6.44 -9.80
CA ARG A 78 10.60 -6.08 -10.19
C ARG A 78 11.63 -7.07 -9.60
N ALA A 79 11.46 -7.45 -8.35
CA ALA A 79 12.32 -8.43 -7.68
C ALA A 79 12.29 -9.80 -8.38
N MET A 80 11.10 -10.26 -8.76
CA MET A 80 10.90 -11.51 -9.51
C MET A 80 11.59 -11.46 -10.87
N SER A 81 11.35 -10.40 -11.65
CA SER A 81 11.97 -10.22 -12.95
C SER A 81 13.50 -10.17 -12.83
N SER A 82 14.03 -9.42 -11.87
CA SER A 82 15.46 -9.35 -11.60
C SER A 82 16.07 -10.72 -11.25
N TRP A 83 15.40 -11.49 -10.37
CA TRP A 83 15.83 -12.84 -10.02
C TRP A 83 15.82 -13.77 -11.24
N GLN A 84 14.78 -13.73 -12.07
CA GLN A 84 14.69 -14.54 -13.29
C GLN A 84 15.82 -14.21 -14.27
N HIS A 85 16.16 -12.94 -14.44
CA HIS A 85 17.31 -12.53 -15.28
C HIS A 85 18.64 -13.01 -14.69
N ALA A 86 18.84 -12.92 -13.38
CA ALA A 86 20.04 -13.47 -12.73
C ALA A 86 20.15 -14.99 -12.92
N GLN A 87 19.02 -15.71 -12.86
CA GLN A 87 19.01 -17.14 -13.17
C GLN A 87 19.29 -17.43 -14.65
N ALA A 88 18.76 -16.64 -15.57
CA ALA A 88 19.03 -16.80 -16.99
C ALA A 88 20.52 -16.57 -17.30
N ALA A 89 21.15 -15.56 -16.69
CA ALA A 89 22.57 -15.28 -16.85
C ALA A 89 23.46 -16.41 -16.30
N THR A 90 23.08 -17.02 -15.17
CA THR A 90 23.86 -18.11 -14.57
C THR A 90 23.74 -19.44 -15.33
N ARG A 91 22.65 -19.69 -16.07
CA ARG A 91 22.52 -20.91 -16.90
C ARG A 91 23.56 -21.03 -18.01
N MET A 92 24.19 -19.92 -18.42
CA MET A 92 25.28 -19.94 -19.41
C MET A 92 26.60 -20.47 -18.82
N HIS A 93 26.70 -20.57 -17.49
CA HIS A 93 27.84 -21.13 -16.79
C HIS A 93 27.38 -22.40 -16.06
N GLU A 94 27.86 -23.58 -16.47
CA GLU A 94 27.54 -24.83 -15.77
C GLU A 94 27.97 -24.72 -14.31
N ARG A 95 26.97 -24.65 -13.41
CA ARG A 95 27.19 -24.52 -11.97
C ARG A 95 27.04 -25.89 -11.32
N PRO A 96 28.06 -26.39 -10.59
CA PRO A 96 27.90 -27.59 -9.77
C PRO A 96 26.76 -27.38 -8.76
N GLY A 97 25.75 -28.25 -8.77
CA GLY A 97 24.58 -28.17 -7.87
C GLY A 97 23.27 -27.65 -8.48
N GLY A 98 23.27 -27.25 -9.76
CA GLY A 98 22.04 -26.86 -10.47
C GLY A 98 21.56 -25.43 -10.19
N ALA A 99 20.39 -25.08 -10.74
CA ALA A 99 19.80 -23.76 -10.55
C ALA A 99 19.22 -23.62 -9.13
N PRO A 100 19.51 -22.52 -8.41
CA PRO A 100 18.97 -22.31 -7.07
C PRO A 100 17.44 -22.21 -7.10
N SER A 101 16.79 -22.74 -6.07
CA SER A 101 15.34 -22.63 -5.90
C SER A 101 14.92 -21.17 -5.73
N LYS A 102 13.73 -20.83 -6.26
CA LYS A 102 13.12 -19.50 -6.07
C LYS A 102 12.89 -19.23 -4.58
N PRO A 103 13.37 -18.11 -4.02
CA PRO A 103 13.02 -17.72 -2.66
C PRO A 103 11.51 -17.47 -2.50
N PRO A 104 10.98 -17.57 -1.26
CA PRO A 104 9.63 -17.12 -0.97
C PRO A 104 9.40 -15.66 -1.38
N ALA A 105 8.18 -15.34 -1.83
CA ALA A 105 7.86 -14.00 -2.32
C ALA A 105 8.20 -12.86 -1.36
N HIS A 106 7.96 -13.05 -0.05
CA HIS A 106 8.29 -12.07 0.97
C HIS A 106 9.80 -11.82 1.07
N ASP A 107 10.59 -12.88 1.12
CA ASP A 107 12.06 -12.79 1.26
C ASP A 107 12.68 -12.14 0.04
N LEU A 108 12.16 -12.47 -1.15
CA LEU A 108 12.59 -11.86 -2.40
C LEU A 108 12.33 -10.35 -2.43
N LEU A 109 11.17 -9.91 -1.92
CA LEU A 109 10.85 -8.48 -1.77
C LEU A 109 11.81 -7.79 -0.80
N LEU A 110 12.08 -8.40 0.35
CA LEU A 110 13.01 -7.84 1.34
C LEU A 110 14.42 -7.68 0.78
N ALA A 111 14.94 -8.72 0.13
CA ALA A 111 16.26 -8.69 -0.50
C ALA A 111 16.35 -7.60 -1.58
N TYR A 112 15.31 -7.47 -2.43
CA TYR A 112 15.25 -6.43 -3.44
C TYR A 112 15.24 -5.02 -2.84
N ARG A 113 14.43 -4.78 -1.81
CA ARG A 113 14.37 -3.47 -1.14
C ARG A 113 15.67 -3.12 -0.42
N ALA A 114 16.33 -4.11 0.18
CA ALA A 114 17.65 -3.93 0.77
C ALA A 114 18.69 -3.52 -0.29
N ALA A 115 18.73 -4.22 -1.42
CA ALA A 115 19.61 -3.89 -2.54
C ALA A 115 19.32 -2.50 -3.12
N ALA A 116 18.04 -2.15 -3.34
CA ALA A 116 17.63 -0.84 -3.86
C ALA A 116 18.01 0.32 -2.92
N ARG A 117 18.03 0.09 -1.60
CA ARG A 117 18.52 1.07 -0.63
C ARG A 117 20.04 1.24 -0.69
N ALA A 118 20.78 0.16 -0.90
CA ALA A 118 22.24 0.21 -1.00
C ALA A 118 22.76 0.91 -2.28
N VAL A 119 22.00 0.88 -3.37
CA VAL A 119 22.38 1.57 -4.63
C VAL A 119 22.12 3.08 -4.58
N ARG A 120 21.24 3.56 -3.70
CA ARG A 120 21.05 5.01 -3.54
C ARG A 120 22.27 5.58 -2.80
N PRO A 121 23.02 6.53 -3.39
CA PRO A 121 24.08 7.20 -2.65
C PRO A 121 23.46 7.88 -1.43
N SER A 122 24.04 7.62 -0.26
CA SER A 122 23.75 8.35 0.96
C SER A 122 23.91 9.83 0.65
N VAL A 123 22.80 10.56 0.58
CA VAL A 123 22.86 12.02 0.56
C VAL A 123 23.53 12.41 1.87
N ASP A 124 24.74 12.93 1.72
CA ASP A 124 25.67 13.32 2.75
C ASP A 124 24.94 14.10 3.86
N SER A 125 24.87 13.52 5.05
CA SER A 125 24.44 14.22 6.26
C SER A 125 25.62 15.06 6.76
N GLY A 126 26.06 15.99 5.92
CA GLY A 126 27.08 16.98 6.20
C GLY A 126 26.44 18.37 6.25
N SER A 127 25.58 18.60 7.24
CA SER A 127 25.27 19.97 7.69
C SER A 127 25.77 20.10 9.12
N GLU A 128 27.10 20.21 9.22
CA GLU A 128 27.76 20.77 10.39
C GLU A 128 27.45 22.26 10.38
N ALA A 129 26.35 22.64 11.04
CA ALA A 129 26.05 24.03 11.31
C ALA A 129 27.02 24.52 12.42
N PRO A 130 27.83 25.57 12.19
CA PRO A 130 28.61 26.14 13.27
C PRO A 130 27.67 26.84 14.25
N ALA A 131 27.90 26.55 15.53
CA ALA A 131 27.27 27.21 16.67
C ALA A 131 27.72 28.68 16.79
N GLU A 132 26.90 29.46 17.53
CA GLU A 132 27.04 30.87 17.94
C GLU A 132 26.66 31.92 16.87
N ALA A 133 25.73 32.85 17.08
CA ALA A 133 25.37 33.54 18.31
C ALA A 133 23.88 33.95 18.36
N ARG A 134 23.26 33.79 19.53
CA ARG A 134 22.19 34.67 20.05
C ARG A 134 22.86 35.65 21.03
N PRO A 135 22.28 36.83 21.41
CA PRO A 135 20.85 37.14 21.43
C PRO A 135 20.45 38.59 21.06
N ARG A 136 19.15 38.82 20.82
CA ARG A 136 18.32 39.88 21.47
C ARG A 136 16.89 39.90 20.90
N ASP A 137 15.94 39.52 21.75
CA ASP A 137 14.56 40.04 21.73
C ASP A 137 14.60 41.43 22.43
N PRO A 138 13.74 42.43 22.11
CA PRO A 138 12.30 42.31 22.35
C PRO A 138 11.40 43.02 21.32
N ARG A 139 10.20 42.46 21.04
CA ARG A 139 8.89 43.08 21.39
C ARG A 139 7.70 42.35 20.72
N PRO A 140 6.55 42.27 21.41
CA PRO A 140 5.35 41.61 20.90
C PRO A 140 4.57 42.51 19.94
N VAL A 141 4.18 41.96 18.78
CA VAL A 141 3.23 42.57 17.85
C VAL A 141 1.80 42.22 18.32
N PRO A 142 0.90 43.20 18.50
CA PRO A 142 -0.49 42.92 18.89
C PRO A 142 -1.31 42.34 17.73
N PRO A 143 -2.33 41.51 18.00
CA PRO A 143 -3.18 40.92 16.97
C PRO A 143 -4.19 41.95 16.43
N PRO A 144 -4.43 42.04 15.11
CA PRO A 144 -5.55 42.80 14.60
C PRO A 144 -6.87 42.07 14.87
N GLY A 145 -7.66 42.68 15.76
CA GLY A 145 -9.02 43.09 15.42
C GLY A 145 -10.01 41.99 15.04
N ARG A 146 -10.67 41.48 16.08
CA ARG A 146 -11.99 40.83 16.10
C ARG A 146 -12.99 41.50 15.12
N SER A 147 -13.30 40.84 14.00
CA SER A 147 -14.47 41.19 13.18
C SER A 147 -15.62 40.24 13.51
N LEU A 148 -16.58 40.75 14.29
CA LEU A 148 -17.93 40.20 14.44
C LEU A 148 -18.72 40.54 13.16
N ARG A 149 -19.25 39.50 12.50
CA ARG A 149 -20.34 39.43 11.47
C ARG A 149 -19.96 38.29 10.51
N ASN A 150 -20.76 37.29 10.16
CA ASN A 150 -22.17 37.01 10.28
C ASN A 150 -22.32 35.48 10.35
N GLN A 151 -23.10 35.00 11.32
CA GLN A 151 -23.75 33.71 11.17
C GLN A 151 -24.95 33.91 10.24
N SER A 152 -25.04 33.10 9.18
CA SER A 152 -26.32 32.74 8.58
C SER A 152 -26.28 31.24 8.25
N PRO A 153 -27.25 30.46 8.75
CA PRO A 153 -27.28 29.01 8.54
C PRO A 153 -27.72 28.69 7.10
N VAL A 154 -26.95 27.86 6.40
CA VAL A 154 -27.35 27.25 5.14
C VAL A 154 -28.47 26.26 5.42
N ARG A 155 -29.68 26.56 4.93
CA ARG A 155 -30.82 25.65 4.92
C ARG A 155 -30.50 24.39 4.09
N PRO A 156 -30.82 23.17 4.57
CA PRO A 156 -30.81 21.99 3.72
C PRO A 156 -32.00 21.99 2.74
N PRO A 157 -31.86 21.38 1.54
CA PRO A 157 -32.94 21.26 0.56
C PRO A 157 -34.03 20.27 1.03
N PRO A 158 -35.29 20.43 0.55
CA PRO A 158 -36.42 19.62 0.99
C PRO A 158 -36.33 18.15 0.52
N VAL A 159 -36.65 17.25 1.46
CA VAL A 159 -36.86 15.82 1.26
C VAL A 159 -38.14 15.61 0.43
N ARG A 160 -38.02 14.99 -0.76
CA ARG A 160 -39.19 14.45 -1.49
C ARG A 160 -39.68 13.19 -0.78
N GLN A 161 -40.88 13.23 -0.22
CA GLN A 161 -41.60 12.03 0.19
C GLN A 161 -42.12 11.27 -1.04
N PRO A 162 -42.11 9.92 -1.05
CA PRO A 162 -42.72 9.14 -2.11
C PRO A 162 -44.25 9.20 -2.02
N ALA A 163 -44.89 9.38 -3.17
CA ALA A 163 -46.33 9.28 -3.31
C ALA A 163 -46.81 7.87 -2.93
N ARG A 164 -47.72 7.79 -1.97
CA ARG A 164 -48.59 6.64 -1.79
C ARG A 164 -49.58 6.63 -2.95
N ALA A 165 -49.54 5.58 -3.77
CA ALA A 165 -50.66 5.18 -4.60
C ALA A 165 -51.16 3.81 -4.11
N ARG A 166 -52.48 3.67 -4.21
CA ARG A 166 -53.35 2.67 -3.60
C ARG A 166 -53.17 1.27 -4.17
#